data_AF-A0A2T4JP58-F1
#
_entry.id   AF-A0A2T4JP58-F1
#
_cell.length_a   1.000
_cell.length_b   1.000
_cell.length_c   1.000
_cell.angle_alpha   90.00
_cell.angle_beta   90.00
_cell.angle_gamma   90.00
#
_symmetry.space_group_name_H-M   'P 1'
#
loop_
_entity.id
_entity.type
_entity.pdbx_description
1 polymer ?
#
loop_
_entity_poly.entity_id
_entity_poly.type
_entity_poly.pdbx_seq_one_letter_code
_entity_poly.pdbx_strand_id
1 'polypeptide(L)'
;MSNRLLPYWIVAGLVLATALWLLWVGRVPICDCGYVKLWHGETMSSENSQHLSDWYTPSHLLHGILFYGALWLVARRLPVGWRLVIATAVEAAWEIVENSDAIIERYRAVTISLDYYGDSVVNSVADILAMIAGFWLARAIPAWASVLIVIGFEALTAVVIRDGLALNVLMLLHPLDMVRDWQAGG
;
A
#
# COMPACT_ATOMS: atom_id res chain seq x y z
N MET A 1 1.08 32.12 15.18
CA MET A 1 0.22 31.57 14.10
C MET A 1 0.67 30.14 13.85
N SER A 2 -0.12 29.13 14.24
CA SER A 2 0.19 27.73 13.87
C SER A 2 0.22 27.65 12.34
N ASN A 3 1.38 27.35 11.76
CA ASN A 3 1.56 27.36 10.32
C ASN A 3 0.69 26.25 9.72
N ARG A 4 -0.47 26.60 9.15
CA ARG A 4 -1.49 25.64 8.67
C ARG A 4 -0.94 24.69 7.59
N LEU A 5 0.21 25.03 7.01
CA LEU A 5 0.91 24.27 5.98
C LEU A 5 1.93 23.27 6.52
N LEU A 6 2.36 23.40 7.78
CA LEU A 6 3.40 22.54 8.36
C LEU A 6 3.10 21.03 8.22
N PRO A 7 1.87 20.54 8.48
CA PRO A 7 1.60 19.11 8.34
C PRO A 7 1.81 18.59 6.91
N TYR A 8 1.50 19.38 5.89
CA TYR A 8 1.69 18.97 4.50
C TYR A 8 3.16 18.93 4.10
N TRP A 9 3.98 19.84 4.64
CA TRP A 9 5.43 19.77 4.50
C TRP A 9 6.02 18.54 5.18
N ILE A 10 5.50 18.15 6.35
CA ILE A 10 5.90 16.92 7.03
C ILE A 10 5.52 15.70 6.18
N VAL A 11 4.31 15.65 5.62
CA VAL A 11 3.88 14.59 4.70
C VAL A 11 4.83 14.48 3.51
N ALA A 12 5.13 15.59 2.82
CA ALA A 12 6.08 15.60 1.71
C ALA A 12 7.49 15.13 2.15
N GLY A 13 7.92 15.53 3.35
CA GLY A 13 9.17 15.08 3.95
C GLY A 13 9.19 13.57 4.24
N LEU A 14 8.08 12.98 4.69
CA LEU A 14 7.95 11.53 4.93
C LEU A 14 8.03 10.74 3.63
N VAL A 15 7.34 11.18 2.57
CA VAL A 15 7.42 10.54 1.24
C VAL A 15 8.86 10.58 0.73
N LEU A 16 9.50 11.76 0.80
CA LEU A 16 10.90 11.91 0.38
C LEU A 16 11.86 11.05 1.21
N ALA A 17 11.69 11.04 2.53
CA ALA A 17 12.52 10.25 3.43
C ALA A 17 12.38 8.74 3.15
N THR A 18 11.16 8.28 2.85
CA THR A 18 10.90 6.87 2.49
C THR A 18 11.59 6.52 1.19
N ALA A 19 11.46 7.35 0.15
CA ALA A 19 12.13 7.14 -1.12
C ALA A 19 13.66 7.10 -0.99
N LEU A 20 14.23 8.04 -0.22
CA LEU A 20 15.68 8.07 0.04
C LEU A 20 16.15 6.86 0.84
N TRP A 21 15.35 6.40 1.81
CA TRP A 21 15.67 5.20 2.57
C TRP A 21 15.66 3.94 1.70
N LEU A 22 14.65 3.78 0.83
CA LEU A 22 14.55 2.65 -0.10
C LEU A 22 15.76 2.62 -1.06
N LEU A 23 16.16 3.77 -1.60
CA LEU A 23 17.38 3.89 -2.40
C LEU A 23 18.63 3.51 -1.59
N TRP A 24 18.69 3.90 -0.32
CA TRP A 24 19.84 3.62 0.55
C TRP A 24 19.97 2.12 0.88
N VAL A 25 18.87 1.41 1.07
CA VAL A 25 18.87 -0.05 1.28
C VAL A 25 18.99 -0.85 -0.03
N GLY A 26 19.13 -0.18 -1.17
CA GLY A 26 19.44 -0.82 -2.45
C GLY A 26 18.25 -1.21 -3.31
N ARG A 27 17.04 -0.70 -3.03
CA ARG A 27 15.88 -0.88 -3.92
C ARG A 27 16.10 -0.17 -5.26
N VAL A 28 15.61 -0.78 -6.32
CA VAL A 28 15.74 -0.23 -7.68
C VAL A 28 14.90 1.05 -7.81
N PRO A 29 15.43 2.15 -8.39
CA PRO A 29 14.67 3.40 -8.49
C PRO A 29 13.39 3.25 -9.32
N ILE A 30 13.47 2.45 -10.39
CA ILE A 30 12.38 2.09 -11.30
C ILE A 30 12.53 0.61 -11.66
N CYS A 31 11.53 0.03 -12.33
CA CYS A 31 11.62 -1.30 -12.93
C CYS A 31 12.94 -1.53 -13.67
N ASP A 32 13.59 -2.67 -13.41
CA ASP A 32 14.82 -3.11 -14.11
C ASP A 32 14.60 -3.32 -15.61
N CYS A 33 13.36 -3.39 -16.06
CA CYS A 33 12.98 -3.36 -17.46
C CYS A 33 13.34 -2.04 -18.18
N GLY A 34 13.72 -0.99 -17.44
CA GLY A 34 14.24 0.27 -17.98
C GLY A 34 13.17 1.29 -18.35
N TYR A 35 11.90 1.05 -18.02
CA TYR A 35 10.79 1.95 -18.26
C TYR A 35 9.70 1.81 -17.20
N VAL A 36 8.80 2.79 -17.13
CA VAL A 36 7.72 2.85 -16.14
C VAL A 36 6.37 2.80 -16.85
N LYS A 37 5.51 1.88 -16.45
CA LYS A 37 4.11 1.77 -16.88
C LYS A 37 3.21 2.56 -15.93
N LEU A 38 2.11 3.08 -16.46
CA LEU A 38 1.05 3.61 -15.62
C LEU A 38 0.34 2.49 -14.84
N TRP A 39 0.11 1.35 -15.49
CA TRP A 39 -0.59 0.19 -14.92
C TRP A 39 0.13 -1.10 -15.33
N HIS A 40 0.36 -2.00 -14.36
CA HIS A 40 0.80 -3.36 -14.57
C HIS A 40 -0.25 -4.34 -14.04
N GLY A 41 -0.82 -5.17 -14.92
CA GLY A 41 -1.94 -6.05 -14.58
C GLY A 41 -1.57 -7.52 -14.39
N GLU A 42 -0.30 -7.89 -14.56
CA GLU A 42 0.17 -9.28 -14.42
C GLU A 42 0.75 -9.45 -13.02
N THR A 43 0.11 -10.27 -12.18
CA THR A 43 0.52 -10.44 -10.78
C THR A 43 1.70 -11.39 -10.64
N MET A 44 1.78 -12.42 -11.49
CA MET A 44 2.85 -13.42 -11.48
C MET A 44 3.98 -13.01 -12.43
N SER A 45 4.61 -11.87 -12.13
CA SER A 45 5.61 -11.23 -12.96
C SER A 45 6.66 -10.54 -12.10
N SER A 46 7.92 -10.56 -12.55
CA SER A 46 9.00 -9.77 -11.94
C SER A 46 8.82 -8.26 -12.09
N GLU A 47 7.86 -7.82 -12.92
CA GLU A 47 7.47 -6.41 -13.05
C GLU A 47 6.36 -6.00 -12.06
N ASN A 48 5.79 -6.93 -11.30
CA ASN A 48 4.79 -6.60 -10.27
C ASN A 48 5.45 -5.79 -9.14
N SER A 49 4.75 -4.75 -8.65
CA SER A 49 5.28 -3.78 -7.70
C SER A 49 6.52 -3.01 -8.20
N GLN A 50 6.71 -2.92 -9.53
CA GLN A 50 7.83 -2.17 -10.11
C GLN A 50 7.40 -0.87 -10.82
N HIS A 51 6.09 -0.69 -11.03
CA HIS A 51 5.50 0.38 -11.85
C HIS A 51 4.67 1.36 -11.01
N LEU A 52 4.04 2.36 -11.64
CA LEU A 52 3.26 3.36 -10.89
C LEU A 52 1.96 2.83 -10.27
N SER A 53 1.36 1.81 -10.86
CA SER A 53 0.23 1.12 -10.25
C SER A 53 0.09 -0.31 -10.75
N ASP A 54 -0.51 -1.13 -9.91
CA ASP A 54 -0.82 -2.53 -10.16
C ASP A 54 -2.01 -2.97 -9.28
N TRP A 55 -2.24 -4.28 -9.19
CA TRP A 55 -3.34 -4.84 -8.41
C TRP A 55 -3.24 -4.66 -6.89
N TYR A 56 -2.10 -4.21 -6.36
CA TYR A 56 -1.91 -3.89 -4.95
C TYR A 56 -2.16 -2.41 -4.65
N THR A 57 -2.09 -1.52 -5.64
CA THR A 57 -2.45 -0.10 -5.50
C THR A 57 -3.86 0.13 -4.89
N PRO A 58 -4.91 -0.64 -5.24
CA PRO A 58 -6.19 -0.57 -4.53
C PRO A 58 -6.06 -0.80 -3.02
N SER A 59 -5.21 -1.72 -2.55
CA SER A 59 -4.99 -1.98 -1.13
C SER A 59 -4.46 -0.73 -0.40
N HIS A 60 -3.51 -0.01 -1.00
CA HIS A 60 -3.01 1.26 -0.45
C HIS A 60 -4.09 2.35 -0.45
N LEU A 61 -4.92 2.42 -1.49
CA LEU A 61 -6.12 3.28 -1.47
C LEU A 61 -7.04 2.91 -0.30
N LEU A 62 -7.25 1.61 -0.02
CA LEU A 62 -8.04 1.14 1.12
C LEU A 62 -7.38 1.49 2.46
N HIS A 63 -6.05 1.37 2.61
CA HIS A 63 -5.33 1.86 3.79
C HIS A 63 -5.67 3.32 4.08
N GLY A 64 -5.65 4.18 3.06
CA GLY A 64 -6.01 5.59 3.19
C GLY A 64 -7.41 5.78 3.77
N ILE A 65 -8.38 5.04 3.25
CA ILE A 65 -9.76 5.08 3.72
C ILE A 65 -9.87 4.60 5.17
N LEU A 66 -9.24 3.46 5.48
CA LEU A 66 -9.27 2.84 6.81
C LEU A 66 -8.58 3.71 7.85
N PHE A 67 -7.40 4.27 7.54
CA PHE A 67 -6.67 5.17 8.43
C PHE A 67 -7.44 6.46 8.70
N TYR A 68 -8.07 7.05 7.67
CA TYR A 68 -8.95 8.20 7.88
C TYR A 68 -10.10 7.86 8.83
N GLY A 69 -10.79 6.75 8.60
CA GLY A 69 -11.90 6.29 9.45
C GLY A 69 -11.45 6.06 10.90
N ALA A 70 -10.35 5.34 11.10
CA ALA A 70 -9.77 5.07 12.42
C ALA A 70 -9.37 6.36 13.14
N LEU A 71 -8.63 7.25 12.47
CA LEU A 71 -8.19 8.53 13.05
C LEU A 71 -9.35 9.51 13.27
N TRP A 72 -10.42 9.43 12.46
CA TRP A 72 -11.65 10.15 12.73
C TRP A 72 -12.33 9.64 14.00
N LEU A 73 -12.30 8.33 14.27
CA LEU A 73 -12.87 7.77 15.51
C LEU A 73 -12.03 8.14 16.74
N VAL A 74 -10.71 7.92 16.72
CA VAL A 74 -9.86 8.03 17.92
C VAL A 74 -9.23 9.40 18.11
N ALA A 75 -9.00 10.15 17.03
CA ALA A 75 -8.27 11.41 17.02
C ALA A 75 -9.07 12.57 16.40
N ARG A 76 -10.40 12.56 16.53
CA ARG A 76 -11.32 13.57 15.94
C ARG A 76 -10.98 15.03 16.24
N ARG A 77 -10.33 15.28 17.38
CA ARG A 77 -9.92 16.63 17.82
C ARG A 77 -8.66 17.13 17.11
N LEU A 78 -7.89 16.24 16.46
CA LEU A 78 -6.73 16.63 15.69
C LEU A 78 -7.14 17.27 14.35
N PRO A 79 -6.48 18.37 13.95
CA PRO A 79 -6.63 18.92 12.60
C PRO A 79 -6.38 17.86 11.54
N VAL A 80 -7.13 17.91 10.44
CA VAL A 80 -7.06 16.91 9.36
C VAL A 80 -5.62 16.72 8.85
N GLY A 81 -4.85 17.80 8.70
CA GLY A 81 -3.46 17.72 8.25
C GLY A 81 -2.58 16.87 9.16
N TRP A 82 -2.78 16.91 10.48
CA TRP A 82 -2.03 16.07 11.42
C TRP A 82 -2.51 14.61 11.41
N ARG A 83 -3.79 14.37 11.15
CA ARG A 83 -4.29 13.02 10.89
C ARG A 83 -3.65 12.44 9.62
N LEU A 84 -3.51 13.25 8.57
CA LEU A 84 -2.79 12.84 7.36
C LEU A 84 -1.32 12.53 7.66
N VAL A 85 -0.62 13.35 8.45
CA VAL A 85 0.76 13.04 8.89
C VAL A 85 0.85 11.67 9.56
N ILE A 86 -0.06 11.35 10.48
CA ILE A 86 -0.06 10.05 11.16
C ILE A 86 -0.33 8.92 10.17
N ALA A 87 -1.34 9.06 9.30
CA ALA A 87 -1.65 8.07 8.26
C ALA A 87 -0.45 7.83 7.33
N THR A 88 0.18 8.89 6.83
CA THR A 88 1.39 8.79 5.99
C THR A 88 2.56 8.17 6.73
N ALA A 89 2.74 8.48 8.02
CA ALA A 89 3.82 7.87 8.80
C ALA A 89 3.63 6.37 9.00
N VAL A 90 2.38 5.92 9.21
CA VAL A 90 2.06 4.49 9.32
C VAL A 90 2.28 3.79 7.98
N GLU A 91 1.82 4.37 6.87
CA GLU A 91 2.02 3.81 5.53
C GLU A 91 3.49 3.76 5.15
N ALA A 92 4.23 4.85 5.34
CA ALA A 92 5.68 4.87 5.12
C ALA A 92 6.43 3.83 5.96
N ALA A 93 5.99 3.62 7.21
CA ALA A 93 6.57 2.56 8.04
C ALA A 93 6.22 1.17 7.51
N TRP A 94 5.00 0.97 6.97
CA TRP A 94 4.62 -0.26 6.30
C TRP A 94 5.49 -0.53 5.07
N GLU A 95 5.64 0.44 4.16
CA GLU A 95 6.51 0.35 2.97
C GLU A 95 7.94 -0.05 3.32
N ILE A 96 8.50 0.56 4.38
CA ILE A 96 9.85 0.25 4.89
C ILE A 96 9.95 -1.20 5.39
N VAL A 97 8.92 -1.66 6.10
CA VAL A 97 8.87 -3.01 6.67
C VAL A 97 8.63 -4.06 5.58
N GLU A 98 7.70 -3.80 4.66
CA GLU A 98 7.39 -4.62 3.50
C GLU A 98 8.63 -4.83 2.62
N ASN A 99 9.36 -3.75 2.35
CA ASN A 99 10.60 -3.77 1.60
C ASN A 99 11.84 -4.17 2.42
N SER A 100 11.66 -4.89 3.53
CA SER A 100 12.76 -5.51 4.27
C SER A 100 12.97 -6.96 3.87
N ASP A 101 14.22 -7.43 3.89
CA ASP A 101 14.57 -8.83 3.59
C ASP A 101 13.83 -9.84 4.48
N ALA A 102 13.39 -9.43 5.68
CA ALA A 102 12.62 -10.34 6.54
C ALA A 102 11.20 -10.58 5.99
N ILE A 103 10.57 -9.56 5.43
CA ILE A 103 9.18 -9.62 4.94
C ILE A 103 9.13 -10.13 3.50
N ILE A 104 10.07 -9.73 2.63
CA ILE A 104 10.16 -10.25 1.27
C ILE A 104 10.33 -11.77 1.29
N GLU A 105 11.29 -12.27 2.06
CA GLU A 105 11.54 -13.70 2.20
C GLU A 105 10.33 -14.42 2.80
N ARG A 106 9.59 -13.75 3.69
CA ARG A 106 8.34 -14.30 4.24
C ARG A 106 7.27 -14.40 3.17
N TYR A 107 7.04 -13.35 2.37
CA TYR A 107 6.11 -13.41 1.25
C TYR A 107 6.49 -14.53 0.29
N ARG A 108 7.76 -14.60 -0.17
CA ARG A 108 8.24 -15.69 -1.04
C ARG A 108 8.02 -17.09 -0.46
N ALA A 109 8.06 -17.24 0.87
CA ALA A 109 7.87 -18.51 1.53
C ALA A 109 6.39 -18.91 1.71
N VAL A 110 5.47 -17.94 1.82
CA VAL A 110 4.08 -18.19 2.25
C VAL A 110 3.02 -17.85 1.21
N THR A 111 3.31 -17.00 0.24
CA THR A 111 2.41 -16.60 -0.84
C THR A 111 2.87 -17.16 -2.19
N ILE A 112 2.06 -16.94 -3.23
CA ILE A 112 2.34 -17.37 -4.61
C ILE A 112 3.42 -16.53 -5.31
N SER A 113 3.95 -15.50 -4.65
CA SER A 113 4.86 -14.52 -5.23
C SER A 113 6.33 -14.94 -5.14
N LEU A 114 6.66 -16.09 -5.75
CA LEU A 114 8.01 -16.66 -5.78
C LEU A 114 9.07 -15.69 -6.34
N ASP A 115 8.66 -14.82 -7.28
CA ASP A 115 9.45 -13.79 -7.94
C ASP A 115 9.23 -12.38 -7.38
N TYR A 116 8.77 -12.25 -6.14
CA TYR A 116 8.73 -10.96 -5.45
C TYR A 116 10.10 -10.62 -4.86
N TYR A 117 10.68 -9.52 -5.34
CA TYR A 117 12.00 -9.03 -4.92
C TYR A 117 11.92 -7.72 -4.14
N GLY A 118 10.74 -7.35 -3.65
CA GLY A 118 10.44 -6.03 -3.13
C GLY A 118 10.06 -5.05 -4.23
N ASP A 119 9.56 -3.89 -3.82
CA ASP A 119 9.00 -2.87 -4.68
C ASP A 119 10.11 -1.96 -5.22
N SER A 120 9.86 -1.36 -6.39
CA SER A 120 10.69 -0.25 -6.85
C SER A 120 10.39 1.01 -6.05
N VAL A 121 11.36 1.93 -5.98
CA VAL A 121 11.16 3.20 -5.25
C VAL A 121 9.99 4.00 -5.82
N VAL A 122 9.80 3.96 -7.15
CA VAL A 122 8.66 4.60 -7.80
C VAL A 122 7.33 3.97 -7.40
N ASN A 123 7.28 2.65 -7.24
CA ASN A 123 6.08 1.94 -6.82
C ASN A 123 5.70 2.31 -5.37
N SER A 124 6.60 2.12 -4.40
CA SER A 124 6.36 2.51 -3.01
C SER A 124 5.95 3.99 -2.84
N VAL A 125 6.55 4.91 -3.62
CA VAL A 125 6.13 6.31 -3.61
C VAL A 125 4.70 6.45 -4.16
N ALA A 126 4.37 5.77 -5.26
CA ALA A 126 3.03 5.80 -5.84
C ALA A 126 1.99 5.18 -4.89
N ASP A 127 2.35 4.15 -4.15
CA ASP A 127 1.48 3.50 -3.16
C ASP A 127 1.21 4.40 -1.96
N ILE A 128 2.22 5.09 -1.42
CA ILE A 128 1.98 6.14 -0.41
C ILE A 128 1.07 7.25 -0.96
N LEU A 129 1.23 7.64 -2.22
CA LEU A 129 0.35 8.63 -2.85
C LEU A 129 -1.08 8.09 -3.05
N ALA A 130 -1.25 6.81 -3.37
CA ALA A 130 -2.55 6.14 -3.42
C ALA A 130 -3.23 6.13 -2.06
N MET A 131 -2.49 5.83 -0.98
CA MET A 131 -2.98 5.96 0.40
C MET A 131 -3.41 7.39 0.72
N ILE A 132 -2.61 8.41 0.36
CA ILE A 132 -3.00 9.81 0.55
C ILE A 132 -4.29 10.13 -0.22
N ALA A 133 -4.43 9.64 -1.46
CA ALA A 133 -5.64 9.81 -2.25
C ALA A 133 -6.86 9.15 -1.56
N GLY A 134 -6.70 7.92 -1.05
CA GLY A 134 -7.72 7.19 -0.29
C GLY A 134 -8.15 7.93 0.97
N PHE A 135 -7.21 8.52 1.71
CA PHE A 135 -7.48 9.33 2.89
C PHE A 135 -8.35 10.54 2.58
N TRP A 136 -8.03 11.27 1.50
CA TRP A 136 -8.85 12.41 1.08
C TRP A 136 -10.19 11.99 0.49
N LEU A 137 -10.24 10.86 -0.23
CA LEU A 137 -11.46 10.28 -0.75
C LEU A 137 -12.44 9.97 0.39
N ALA A 138 -11.99 9.29 1.44
CA ALA A 138 -12.81 8.97 2.61
C ALA A 138 -13.34 10.21 3.35
N ARG A 139 -12.65 11.35 3.23
CA ARG A 139 -13.15 12.63 3.74
C ARG A 139 -14.21 13.25 2.85
N ALA A 140 -14.14 13.01 1.54
CA ALA A 140 -15.01 13.64 0.54
C ALA A 140 -16.35 12.92 0.35
N ILE A 141 -16.39 11.61 0.60
CA ILE A 141 -17.57 10.76 0.37
C ILE A 141 -18.25 10.38 1.70
N PRO A 142 -19.55 10.01 1.68
CA PRO A 142 -20.22 9.51 2.87
C PRO A 142 -19.65 8.15 3.32
N ALA A 143 -19.70 7.88 4.63
CA ALA A 143 -19.11 6.68 5.22
C ALA A 143 -19.61 5.36 4.60
N TRP A 144 -20.89 5.27 4.20
CA TRP A 144 -21.42 4.08 3.53
C TRP A 144 -20.75 3.82 2.18
N ALA A 145 -20.39 4.88 1.43
CA ALA A 145 -19.69 4.76 0.16
C ALA A 145 -18.25 4.29 0.38
N SER A 146 -17.56 4.79 1.42
CA SER A 146 -16.25 4.28 1.82
C SER A 146 -16.29 2.78 2.15
N VAL A 147 -17.30 2.34 2.90
CA VAL A 147 -17.49 0.92 3.23
C VAL A 147 -17.72 0.08 1.97
N LEU A 148 -18.57 0.54 1.05
CA LEU A 148 -18.79 -0.16 -0.22
C LEU A 148 -17.53 -0.24 -1.09
N ILE A 149 -16.69 0.80 -1.09
CA ILE A 149 -15.42 0.79 -1.83
C ILE A 149 -14.47 -0.25 -1.23
N VAL A 150 -14.32 -0.29 0.09
CA VAL A 150 -13.48 -1.28 0.78
C VAL A 150 -13.95 -2.71 0.45
N ILE A 151 -15.23 -3.00 0.67
CA ILE A 151 -15.78 -4.33 0.40
C ILE A 151 -15.70 -4.68 -1.10
N GLY A 152 -15.98 -3.70 -1.96
CA GLY A 152 -16.00 -3.88 -3.40
C GLY A 152 -14.62 -4.20 -3.97
N PHE A 153 -13.57 -3.46 -3.55
CA PHE A 153 -12.21 -3.75 -3.99
C PHE A 153 -11.68 -5.06 -3.43
N GLU A 154 -11.90 -5.35 -2.14
CA GLU A 154 -11.50 -6.64 -1.55
C GLU A 154 -12.16 -7.82 -2.27
N ALA A 155 -13.45 -7.72 -2.60
CA ALA A 155 -14.14 -8.76 -3.36
C ALA A 155 -13.63 -8.83 -4.81
N LEU A 156 -13.38 -7.69 -5.45
CA LEU A 156 -12.88 -7.63 -6.82
C LEU A 156 -11.50 -8.29 -6.93
N THR A 157 -10.54 -7.93 -6.08
CA THR A 157 -9.19 -8.50 -6.12
C THR A 157 -9.24 -9.99 -5.77
N ALA A 158 -10.03 -10.39 -4.75
CA ALA A 158 -10.19 -11.79 -4.40
C ALA A 158 -10.79 -12.62 -5.55
N VAL A 159 -11.65 -12.05 -6.39
CA VAL A 159 -12.22 -12.78 -7.53
C VAL A 159 -11.27 -12.78 -8.74
N VAL A 160 -10.65 -11.63 -9.04
CA VAL A 160 -9.87 -11.43 -10.27
C VAL A 160 -8.47 -12.01 -10.15
N ILE A 161 -7.77 -11.72 -9.06
CA ILE A 161 -6.38 -12.15 -8.85
C ILE A 161 -6.22 -13.17 -7.73
N ARG A 162 -7.33 -13.59 -7.11
CA ARG A 162 -7.34 -14.50 -5.96
C ARG A 162 -6.45 -14.04 -4.81
N ASP A 163 -6.37 -12.74 -4.64
CA ASP A 163 -5.60 -12.12 -3.57
C ASP A 163 -6.24 -10.78 -3.16
N GLY A 164 -5.80 -10.19 -2.06
CA GLY A 164 -6.36 -8.93 -1.55
C GLY A 164 -5.74 -8.57 -0.21
N LEU A 165 -6.13 -7.44 0.36
CA LEU A 165 -5.53 -6.97 1.61
C LEU A 165 -5.79 -7.97 2.76
N ALA A 166 -7.04 -8.42 2.92
CA ALA A 166 -7.40 -9.35 3.99
C ALA A 166 -6.69 -10.70 3.84
N LEU A 167 -6.55 -11.19 2.61
CA LEU A 167 -5.86 -12.45 2.32
C LEU A 167 -4.35 -12.31 2.55
N ASN A 168 -3.73 -11.22 2.11
CA ASN A 168 -2.32 -10.93 2.38
C ASN A 168 -2.03 -10.85 3.88
N VAL A 169 -2.84 -10.12 4.65
CA VAL A 169 -2.68 -10.06 6.12
C VAL A 169 -2.86 -11.43 6.77
N LEU A 170 -3.86 -12.21 6.34
CA LEU A 170 -4.07 -13.57 6.83
C LEU A 170 -2.86 -14.45 6.55
N MET A 171 -2.40 -14.51 5.31
CA MET A 171 -1.27 -15.36 4.90
C MET A 171 0.05 -14.93 5.54
N LEU A 172 0.24 -13.63 5.72
CA LEU A 172 1.42 -13.09 6.40
C LEU A 172 1.44 -13.46 7.88
N LEU A 173 0.31 -13.42 8.60
CA LEU A 173 0.28 -13.69 10.04
C LEU A 173 0.09 -15.18 10.37
N HIS A 174 -0.78 -15.86 9.62
CA HIS A 174 -1.17 -17.24 9.85
C HIS A 174 -1.37 -17.96 8.50
N PRO A 175 -0.27 -18.43 7.86
CA PRO A 175 -0.36 -19.06 6.55
C PRO A 175 -1.17 -20.35 6.61
N LEU A 176 -2.10 -20.49 5.67
CA LEU A 176 -2.97 -21.66 5.53
C LEU A 176 -2.78 -22.28 4.15
N ASP A 177 -2.45 -23.57 4.10
CA ASP A 177 -2.23 -24.28 2.83
C ASP A 177 -3.47 -24.20 1.92
N MET A 178 -4.67 -24.34 2.48
CA MET A 178 -5.93 -24.23 1.72
C MET A 178 -6.09 -22.86 1.03
N VAL A 179 -5.66 -21.79 1.69
CA VAL A 179 -5.71 -20.44 1.09
C VAL A 179 -4.66 -20.36 0.00
N ARG A 180 -3.40 -20.72 0.28
CA ARG A 180 -2.31 -20.73 -0.72
C ARG A 180 -2.68 -21.50 -1.98
N ASP A 181 -3.24 -22.69 -1.84
CA ASP A 181 -3.64 -23.55 -2.97
C ASP A 181 -4.78 -22.92 -3.78
N TRP A 182 -5.71 -22.24 -3.12
CA TRP A 182 -6.77 -21.49 -3.80
C TRP A 182 -6.22 -20.28 -4.57
N GLN A 183 -5.27 -19.55 -3.99
CA GLN A 183 -4.57 -18.43 -4.65
C GLN A 183 -3.77 -18.91 -5.87
N ALA A 184 -3.09 -20.05 -5.75
CA ALA A 184 -2.28 -20.65 -6.81
C ALA A 184 -3.08 -21.22 -7.99
N GLY A 185 -4.38 -21.47 -7.80
CA GLY A 185 -5.26 -21.95 -8.87
C GLY A 185 -5.83 -20.84 -9.78
N GLY A 186 -5.40 -19.59 -9.57
CA GLY A 186 -5.77 -18.41 -10.35
C GLY A 186 -5.08 -18.35 -11.70
#